data_AF-A0A835D7P9-F1
#
_entry.id   AF-A0A835D7P9-F1
#
_cell.length_a   1.000
_cell.length_b   1.000
_cell.length_c   1.000
_cell.angle_alpha   90.00
_cell.angle_beta   90.00
_cell.angle_gamma   90.00
#
_symmetry.space_group_name_H-M   'P 1'
#
loop_
_entity.id
_entity.type
_entity.pdbx_description
1 polymer ?
#
loop_
_entity_poly.entity_id
_entity_poly.type
_entity_poly.pdbx_seq_one_letter_code
_entity_poly.pdbx_strand_id
1 'polypeptide(L)'
;MDTAAAAPTFKTVNVLASSATRRLTNPTAITPSWPSTRPHMLALYVCNPNPRNNVHFLTRCSSKPDVDSENATTKSPTVEPDSNSKTQQLSTPPPNQKPSSSSSSRGLVFDLGTKNSWDSAEIGSPVVKRYLSDDEERWYMWYHGSSDANPTSDSIGLAVSSNGVHWERGTGLVRSSGEAGLVMNCSMDWWAFDTESIRPSEVVVMSSSKVRASSAVYWLYYTGFSSEKVELSGSLKLPLENPERTYHGGTDRIFKSLPGLAISQDGRHWARIEGEHHTGALFDLGSGKEWDSLFASAPRVVYHGTGDLRMYYHSFDAECGHFALGIARSRDGIKWVKLGKIIGGGPDGSFDEFGAANAHVVRNRKNGEYVMVYEGVAADGQRSIGLAVSPDGLKDWKKCQDEAILKPSAEDAWDNKGVGSPFLVQMDGDADEWRLYYSGMGEGGRTGIGMVVSEGGDIRSFRRWSDWIFLLSNKLRILHPLHGKTVKKLKALDTLKISKREVENQLEITQMESGRRLLR
;
A
#
# COMPACT_ATOMS: atom_id res chain seq x y z
N MET A 1 2.83 7.11 58.90
CA MET A 1 2.54 7.84 60.16
C MET A 1 1.05 7.91 60.45
N ASP A 2 0.38 6.87 60.97
CA ASP A 2 0.68 5.44 60.82
C ASP A 2 -0.57 4.56 60.98
N THR A 3 -0.37 3.34 60.51
CA THR A 3 -1.17 2.12 60.47
C THR A 3 -1.80 1.70 61.83
N ALA A 4 -2.70 0.71 61.93
CA ALA A 4 -3.08 -0.35 60.99
C ALA A 4 -4.57 -0.75 61.09
N ALA A 5 -5.03 -1.56 60.13
CA ALA A 5 -6.33 -2.25 60.17
C ALA A 5 -6.15 -3.77 60.26
N ALA A 6 -7.20 -4.50 60.66
CA ALA A 6 -7.25 -5.96 60.61
C ALA A 6 -8.66 -6.47 60.26
N ALA A 7 -8.71 -7.53 59.44
CA ALA A 7 -9.88 -8.33 59.04
C ALA A 7 -9.55 -9.82 59.39
N PRO A 8 -10.12 -10.92 58.82
CA PRO A 8 -11.04 -11.05 57.68
C PRO A 8 -12.10 -12.21 57.68
N THR A 9 -12.96 -12.18 56.64
CA THR A 9 -13.57 -13.31 55.87
C THR A 9 -14.52 -14.36 56.49
N PHE A 10 -15.54 -14.69 55.68
CA PHE A 10 -16.45 -15.84 55.79
C PHE A 10 -15.94 -17.09 55.03
N LYS A 11 -16.57 -18.26 55.30
CA LYS A 11 -16.68 -19.40 54.38
C LYS A 11 -18.07 -20.05 54.48
N THR A 12 -18.69 -20.40 53.36
CA THR A 12 -19.83 -21.34 53.28
C THR A 12 -19.81 -22.02 51.90
N VAL A 13 -20.38 -23.23 51.78
CA VAL A 13 -20.23 -24.14 50.62
C VAL A 13 -21.60 -24.49 50.01
N ASN A 14 -21.65 -24.67 48.69
CA ASN A 14 -22.86 -25.03 47.95
C ASN A 14 -23.31 -26.49 48.16
N VAL A 15 -24.61 -26.75 48.01
CA VAL A 15 -25.21 -28.10 47.85
C VAL A 15 -26.30 -28.04 46.77
N LEU A 16 -26.36 -29.06 45.89
CA LEU A 16 -27.39 -29.20 44.85
C LEU A 16 -28.55 -30.12 45.30
N ALA A 17 -29.74 -29.95 44.70
CA ALA A 17 -30.84 -30.91 44.74
C ALA A 17 -31.76 -30.80 43.49
N SER A 18 -32.62 -31.80 43.25
CA SER A 18 -33.65 -31.86 42.18
C SER A 18 -34.71 -32.92 42.56
N SER A 19 -35.81 -33.25 41.86
CA SER A 19 -36.36 -32.96 40.51
C SER A 19 -37.93 -33.10 40.58
N ALA A 20 -38.81 -33.30 39.58
CA ALA A 20 -38.75 -33.61 38.15
C ALA A 20 -40.10 -33.29 37.42
N THR A 21 -40.11 -33.48 36.08
CA THR A 21 -41.26 -33.90 35.21
C THR A 21 -42.54 -33.04 35.03
N ARG A 22 -42.67 -32.51 33.80
CA ARG A 22 -43.83 -32.62 32.86
C ARG A 22 -45.29 -32.45 33.35
N ARG A 23 -46.01 -31.48 32.74
CA ARG A 23 -47.03 -31.75 31.69
C ARG A 23 -47.38 -30.49 30.85
N LEU A 24 -48.14 -30.67 29.76
CA LEU A 24 -48.50 -29.65 28.77
C LEU A 24 -49.69 -28.77 29.21
N THR A 25 -49.68 -27.50 28.77
CA THR A 25 -50.85 -26.84 28.14
C THR A 25 -50.41 -25.58 27.38
N ASN A 26 -50.95 -25.36 26.16
CA ASN A 26 -51.02 -24.05 25.51
C ASN A 26 -52.33 -23.35 25.97
N PRO A 27 -52.42 -22.00 26.05
CA PRO A 27 -52.84 -21.26 24.83
C PRO A 27 -52.40 -19.78 24.70
N THR A 28 -52.63 -19.25 23.49
CA THR A 28 -52.84 -17.82 23.14
C THR A 28 -51.64 -16.84 23.23
N ALA A 29 -51.54 -15.96 22.23
CA ALA A 29 -50.50 -14.94 22.10
C ALA A 29 -50.90 -13.59 22.72
N ILE A 30 -49.90 -12.86 23.23
CA ILE A 30 -49.94 -11.42 23.51
C ILE A 30 -48.64 -10.80 22.99
N THR A 31 -48.74 -9.81 22.11
CA THR A 31 -47.62 -8.99 21.64
C THR A 31 -47.53 -7.67 22.43
N PRO A 32 -46.37 -7.29 22.97
CA PRO A 32 -46.13 -5.93 23.43
C PRO A 32 -45.91 -5.00 22.23
N SER A 33 -46.51 -3.81 22.24
CA SER A 33 -46.32 -2.77 21.23
C SER A 33 -45.23 -1.77 21.64
N TRP A 34 -44.38 -1.39 20.68
CA TRP A 34 -43.50 -0.21 20.80
C TRP A 34 -43.92 0.87 19.78
N PRO A 35 -43.87 2.16 20.15
CA PRO A 35 -44.42 3.23 19.33
C PRO A 35 -43.55 3.53 18.11
N SER A 36 -44.20 3.65 16.94
CA SER A 36 -43.54 4.07 15.70
C SER A 36 -43.60 5.59 15.55
N THR A 37 -42.45 6.25 15.65
CA THR A 37 -42.31 7.68 15.36
C THR A 37 -41.73 7.87 13.96
N ARG A 38 -42.55 8.28 12.99
CA ARG A 38 -42.11 8.58 11.61
C ARG A 38 -41.55 10.02 11.51
N PRO A 39 -40.35 10.22 10.96
CA PRO A 39 -40.01 11.45 10.23
C PRO A 39 -40.70 11.46 8.86
N HIS A 40 -41.10 12.63 8.37
CA HIS A 40 -41.73 12.75 7.05
C HIS A 40 -40.72 12.61 5.91
N MET A 41 -41.08 11.86 4.86
CA MET A 41 -40.39 11.94 3.57
C MET A 41 -40.74 13.26 2.86
N LEU A 42 -39.73 14.09 2.61
CA LEU A 42 -39.79 15.13 1.58
C LEU A 42 -39.32 14.52 0.25
N ALA A 43 -40.25 14.27 -0.65
CA ALA A 43 -39.96 13.73 -1.97
C ALA A 43 -39.48 14.86 -2.91
N LEU A 44 -38.18 14.87 -3.23
CA LEU A 44 -37.63 15.72 -4.29
C LEU A 44 -37.48 14.89 -5.57
N TYR A 45 -38.39 15.12 -6.52
CA TYR A 45 -38.29 14.63 -7.89
C TYR A 45 -37.11 15.30 -8.61
N VAL A 46 -36.16 14.51 -9.11
CA VAL A 46 -35.19 14.92 -10.14
C VAL A 46 -35.05 13.78 -11.16
N CYS A 47 -34.96 14.15 -12.44
CA CYS A 47 -35.13 13.21 -13.55
C CYS A 47 -33.94 12.25 -13.77
N ASN A 48 -34.25 11.08 -14.33
CA ASN A 48 -33.29 10.08 -14.80
C ASN A 48 -32.91 10.33 -16.29
N PRO A 49 -31.61 10.47 -16.63
CA PRO A 49 -31.11 10.38 -18.01
C PRO A 49 -30.36 9.05 -18.26
N ASN A 50 -30.80 8.29 -19.26
CA ASN A 50 -30.10 7.08 -19.72
C ASN A 50 -28.72 7.41 -20.34
N PRO A 51 -27.69 6.55 -20.16
CA PRO A 51 -26.36 6.80 -20.70
C PRO A 51 -26.24 6.42 -22.18
N ARG A 52 -25.87 7.38 -23.05
CA ARG A 52 -25.34 7.10 -24.41
C ARG A 52 -24.30 8.13 -24.87
N ASN A 53 -23.32 7.59 -25.59
CA ASN A 53 -22.32 8.22 -26.48
C ASN A 53 -21.15 9.02 -25.86
N ASN A 54 -19.95 8.52 -26.17
CA ASN A 54 -18.69 9.26 -26.14
C ASN A 54 -18.70 10.41 -27.17
N VAL A 55 -17.99 11.50 -26.87
CA VAL A 55 -17.13 12.21 -27.84
C VAL A 55 -15.88 12.70 -27.10
N HIS A 56 -14.69 12.55 -27.68
CA HIS A 56 -13.46 13.15 -27.15
C HIS A 56 -13.41 14.64 -27.51
N PHE A 57 -12.98 15.51 -26.59
CA PHE A 57 -12.49 16.84 -26.93
C PHE A 57 -11.17 17.16 -26.22
N LEU A 58 -10.14 17.38 -27.04
CA LEU A 58 -8.88 18.01 -26.65
C LEU A 58 -9.06 19.52 -26.69
N THR A 59 -8.62 20.23 -25.65
CA THR A 59 -8.48 21.70 -25.67
C THR A 59 -7.11 22.13 -25.20
N ARG A 60 -6.21 22.38 -26.16
CA ARG A 60 -5.07 23.29 -25.97
C ARG A 60 -5.58 24.67 -25.56
N CYS A 61 -4.85 25.35 -24.70
CA CYS A 61 -4.88 26.82 -24.57
C CYS A 61 -3.46 27.30 -24.26
N SER A 62 -3.06 28.42 -24.87
CA SER A 62 -1.76 29.08 -24.67
C SER A 62 -1.87 30.57 -25.00
N SER A 63 -0.85 31.33 -24.61
CA SER A 63 -0.62 32.77 -24.83
C SER A 63 -1.62 33.78 -24.25
N LYS A 64 -1.09 34.57 -23.30
CA LYS A 64 -1.25 36.03 -23.08
C LYS A 64 -2.64 36.72 -23.13
N PRO A 65 -2.81 37.70 -22.24
CA PRO A 65 -3.20 39.06 -22.61
C PRO A 65 -2.06 40.07 -22.41
N ASP A 66 -2.10 41.19 -23.14
CA ASP A 66 -1.31 42.42 -22.92
C ASP A 66 -2.30 43.61 -22.95
N VAL A 67 -2.16 44.57 -22.01
CA VAL A 67 -2.49 46.01 -22.16
C VAL A 67 -4.01 46.35 -22.31
N ASP A 68 -4.60 47.43 -21.76
CA ASP A 68 -4.10 48.75 -21.32
C ASP A 68 -4.89 49.38 -20.14
N SER A 69 -4.32 50.44 -19.50
CA SER A 69 -4.92 51.66 -18.89
C SER A 69 -6.22 51.60 -18.03
N GLU A 70 -6.52 52.47 -17.04
CA GLU A 70 -5.90 53.61 -16.32
C GLU A 70 -6.75 53.80 -15.01
N ASN A 71 -6.47 54.59 -13.96
CA ASN A 71 -5.24 55.13 -13.33
C ASN A 71 -5.68 55.85 -12.01
N ALA A 72 -4.91 55.78 -10.92
CA ALA A 72 -5.13 56.58 -9.69
C ALA A 72 -3.84 56.70 -8.84
N THR A 73 -3.59 57.88 -8.28
CA THR A 73 -2.28 58.26 -7.68
C THR A 73 -2.27 58.28 -6.16
N THR A 74 -1.23 57.73 -5.52
CA THR A 74 -0.71 58.24 -4.23
C THR A 74 0.81 58.07 -4.14
N LYS A 75 1.51 58.92 -3.36
CA LYS A 75 2.98 59.01 -3.32
C LYS A 75 3.54 58.75 -1.92
N SER A 76 4.66 58.05 -1.84
CA SER A 76 5.62 58.07 -0.72
C SER A 76 7.04 57.76 -1.26
N PRO A 77 8.13 58.20 -0.60
CA PRO A 77 9.33 58.66 -1.32
C PRO A 77 10.44 57.61 -1.53
N THR A 78 11.23 57.86 -2.58
CA THR A 78 12.47 57.16 -2.93
C THR A 78 13.56 57.33 -1.87
N VAL A 79 14.33 56.27 -1.62
CA VAL A 79 15.67 56.31 -1.02
C VAL A 79 16.57 55.40 -1.85
N GLU A 80 17.61 55.95 -2.47
CA GLU A 80 18.71 55.18 -3.06
C GLU A 80 19.79 54.90 -2.01
N PRO A 81 20.63 53.88 -2.23
CA PRO A 81 22.06 54.21 -2.25
C PRO A 81 22.83 53.57 -3.42
N ASP A 82 24.02 54.14 -3.64
CA ASP A 82 24.89 53.94 -4.80
C ASP A 82 25.48 52.53 -5.05
N SER A 83 25.97 52.37 -6.28
CA SER A 83 26.72 51.19 -6.74
C SER A 83 28.09 51.04 -6.06
N ASN A 84 28.42 49.81 -5.63
CA ASN A 84 29.57 49.03 -6.13
C ASN A 84 29.94 47.85 -5.21
N SER A 85 29.96 46.62 -5.74
CA SER A 85 31.22 45.85 -5.89
C SER A 85 31.03 44.40 -6.40
N LYS A 86 31.99 43.99 -7.24
CA LYS A 86 32.45 42.60 -7.49
C LYS A 86 31.41 41.54 -7.85
N THR A 87 31.20 41.39 -9.14
CA THR A 87 30.82 40.13 -9.79
C THR A 87 31.65 38.96 -9.26
N GLN A 88 31.00 37.87 -8.84
CA GLN A 88 31.61 36.54 -8.76
C GLN A 88 30.81 35.59 -9.65
N GLN A 89 31.52 34.71 -10.36
CA GLN A 89 30.90 33.75 -11.28
C GLN A 89 30.22 32.63 -10.50
N LEU A 90 29.04 32.18 -10.95
CA LEU A 90 28.49 30.89 -10.54
C LEU A 90 29.44 29.78 -11.01
N SER A 91 30.14 29.13 -10.08
CA SER A 91 31.01 28.00 -10.37
C SER A 91 30.21 26.70 -10.44
N THR A 92 30.19 26.07 -11.61
CA THR A 92 29.57 24.75 -11.85
C THR A 92 30.14 23.69 -10.89
N PRO A 93 29.30 22.85 -10.25
CA PRO A 93 29.81 21.74 -9.43
C PRO A 93 30.50 20.67 -10.31
N PRO A 94 31.57 20.01 -9.82
CA PRO A 94 32.35 19.09 -10.62
C PRO A 94 31.65 17.72 -10.80
N PRO A 95 31.62 17.15 -12.02
CA PRO A 95 31.00 15.85 -12.26
C PRO A 95 31.95 14.70 -11.88
N ASN A 96 31.94 14.30 -10.61
CA ASN A 96 32.47 13.00 -10.19
C ASN A 96 32.00 12.58 -8.77
N GLN A 97 30.80 12.01 -8.70
CA GLN A 97 30.57 10.88 -7.79
C GLN A 97 30.20 9.68 -8.66
N LYS A 98 30.95 8.59 -8.55
CA LYS A 98 30.48 7.29 -9.05
C LYS A 98 29.20 6.96 -8.28
N PRO A 99 28.13 6.46 -8.92
CA PRO A 99 27.06 5.81 -8.17
C PRO A 99 27.70 4.68 -7.36
N SER A 100 27.38 4.60 -6.07
CA SER A 100 27.76 3.48 -5.23
C SER A 100 27.25 2.20 -5.88
N SER A 101 28.14 1.27 -6.21
CA SER A 101 27.80 0.06 -6.94
C SER A 101 27.02 -0.92 -6.06
N SER A 102 25.73 -0.65 -5.88
CA SER A 102 24.76 -1.63 -5.46
C SER A 102 24.85 -2.82 -6.40
N SER A 103 25.15 -4.01 -5.87
CA SER A 103 24.91 -5.24 -6.62
C SER A 103 23.41 -5.27 -6.97
N SER A 104 23.08 -5.44 -8.25
CA SER A 104 21.69 -5.47 -8.73
C SER A 104 21.00 -6.78 -8.32
N SER A 105 20.73 -6.92 -7.02
CA SER A 105 19.98 -8.04 -6.44
C SER A 105 18.63 -8.18 -7.14
N ARG A 106 18.41 -9.33 -7.79
CA ARG A 106 17.24 -9.53 -8.65
C ARG A 106 15.93 -9.32 -7.88
N GLY A 107 15.07 -8.46 -8.40
CA GLY A 107 13.80 -8.07 -7.77
C GLY A 107 13.88 -6.88 -6.82
N LEU A 108 15.05 -6.52 -6.28
CA LEU A 108 15.20 -5.34 -5.40
C LEU A 108 15.14 -4.05 -6.23
N VAL A 109 14.32 -3.09 -5.82
CA VAL A 109 14.26 -1.75 -6.44
C VAL A 109 14.55 -0.62 -5.46
N PHE A 110 14.49 -0.89 -4.15
CA PHE A 110 14.72 0.10 -3.10
C PHE A 110 15.19 -0.59 -1.81
N ASP A 111 16.45 -0.39 -1.45
CA ASP A 111 17.13 -1.02 -0.28
C ASP A 111 17.00 -0.15 0.99
N LEU A 112 17.57 -0.55 2.11
CA LEU A 112 17.67 0.30 3.32
C LEU A 112 18.40 1.63 3.05
N GLY A 113 18.09 2.64 3.88
CA GLY A 113 18.75 3.94 3.85
C GLY A 113 20.22 3.87 4.28
N THR A 114 20.97 4.96 4.04
CA THR A 114 22.35 5.09 4.54
C THR A 114 22.38 5.10 6.07
N LYS A 115 23.44 4.57 6.69
CA LYS A 115 23.60 4.60 8.15
C LYS A 115 23.30 5.99 8.75
N ASN A 116 22.54 6.03 9.84
CA ASN A 116 22.01 7.23 10.51
C ASN A 116 20.92 8.02 9.73
N SER A 117 20.39 7.50 8.61
CA SER A 117 19.13 8.02 8.04
C SER A 117 17.93 7.58 8.88
N TRP A 118 16.78 8.22 8.64
CA TRP A 118 15.53 7.87 9.32
C TRP A 118 14.96 6.50 8.91
N ASP A 119 15.45 5.94 7.79
CA ASP A 119 15.04 4.67 7.16
C ASP A 119 16.20 3.66 7.04
N SER A 120 17.14 3.67 7.99
CA SER A 120 18.36 2.84 7.94
C SER A 120 18.23 1.41 8.49
N ALA A 121 17.21 1.11 9.31
CA ALA A 121 17.06 -0.18 9.98
C ALA A 121 15.97 -1.08 9.38
N GLU A 122 14.76 -0.55 9.19
CA GLU A 122 13.63 -1.26 8.56
C GLU A 122 12.97 -0.37 7.50
N ILE A 123 12.53 -0.93 6.37
CA ILE A 123 11.65 -0.27 5.38
C ILE A 123 10.55 -1.19 4.85
N GLY A 124 9.39 -0.62 4.52
CA GLY A 124 8.32 -1.41 3.90
C GLY A 124 7.00 -0.70 3.68
N SER A 125 5.93 -1.50 3.57
CA SER A 125 4.56 -1.06 3.29
C SER A 125 4.45 -0.07 2.12
N PRO A 126 4.95 -0.41 0.91
CA PRO A 126 4.90 0.49 -0.24
C PRO A 126 3.47 0.92 -0.57
N VAL A 127 3.32 2.20 -0.89
CA VAL A 127 2.12 2.81 -1.47
C VAL A 127 2.54 3.59 -2.70
N VAL A 128 2.30 3.03 -3.89
CA VAL A 128 2.88 3.53 -5.15
C VAL A 128 1.83 4.23 -6.01
N LYS A 129 2.16 5.39 -6.58
CA LYS A 129 1.30 6.12 -7.52
C LYS A 129 2.08 6.54 -8.76
N ARG A 130 1.55 6.19 -9.93
CA ARG A 130 2.03 6.59 -11.26
C ARG A 130 1.19 7.76 -11.76
N TYR A 131 1.85 8.79 -12.27
CA TYR A 131 1.26 9.96 -12.91
C TYR A 131 1.86 10.08 -14.30
N LEU A 132 1.00 10.05 -15.32
CA LEU A 132 1.40 10.31 -16.71
C LEU A 132 0.96 11.70 -17.13
N SER A 133 1.81 12.36 -17.89
CA SER A 133 1.53 13.59 -18.64
C SER A 133 2.20 13.48 -20.02
N ASP A 134 1.85 14.37 -20.95
CA ASP A 134 2.34 14.31 -22.33
C ASP A 134 3.88 14.36 -22.43
N ASP A 135 4.53 15.09 -21.50
CA ASP A 135 5.98 15.32 -21.47
C ASP A 135 6.74 14.51 -20.40
N GLU A 136 6.06 13.99 -19.37
CA GLU A 136 6.72 13.38 -18.20
C GLU A 136 5.92 12.22 -17.57
N GLU A 137 6.63 11.14 -17.21
CA GLU A 137 6.16 10.05 -16.35
C GLU A 137 6.75 10.23 -14.94
N ARG A 138 5.89 10.45 -13.94
CA ARG A 138 6.28 10.66 -12.53
C ARG A 138 5.72 9.56 -11.64
N TRP A 139 6.53 9.06 -10.71
CA TRP A 139 6.17 8.05 -9.74
C TRP A 139 6.47 8.54 -8.33
N TYR A 140 5.55 8.28 -7.41
CA TYR A 140 5.69 8.49 -5.98
C TYR A 140 5.51 7.17 -5.25
N MET A 141 6.34 6.92 -4.24
CA MET A 141 6.21 5.80 -3.32
C MET A 141 6.27 6.35 -1.90
N TRP A 142 5.15 6.27 -1.20
CA TRP A 142 5.16 6.43 0.25
C TRP A 142 5.50 5.08 0.88
N TYR A 143 6.36 5.09 1.90
CA TYR A 143 6.86 3.88 2.57
C TYR A 143 7.04 4.15 4.05
N HIS A 144 6.93 3.11 4.89
CA HIS A 144 7.38 3.20 6.28
C HIS A 144 8.90 3.01 6.34
N GLY A 145 9.55 3.66 7.30
CA GLY A 145 10.95 3.42 7.63
C GLY A 145 11.23 3.68 9.10
N SER A 146 12.19 2.94 9.67
CA SER A 146 12.74 3.15 11.01
C SER A 146 14.27 3.21 10.99
N SER A 147 14.87 3.79 12.04
CA SER A 147 16.29 4.09 12.11
C SER A 147 17.04 3.22 13.12
N ASP A 148 18.35 3.04 12.94
CA ASP A 148 19.21 2.31 13.88
C ASP A 148 19.13 2.85 15.33
N ALA A 149 18.77 4.13 15.49
CA ALA A 149 18.65 4.81 16.78
C ALA A 149 17.27 4.65 17.45
N ASN A 150 16.23 4.32 16.68
CA ASN A 150 14.87 4.06 17.16
C ASN A 150 14.16 3.07 16.21
N PRO A 151 14.49 1.77 16.28
CA PRO A 151 13.97 0.77 15.33
C PRO A 151 12.50 0.40 15.58
N THR A 152 11.97 0.71 16.76
CA THR A 152 10.60 0.36 17.19
C THR A 152 9.54 1.39 16.79
N SER A 153 9.94 2.53 16.23
CA SER A 153 9.05 3.62 15.80
C SER A 153 9.23 3.85 14.31
N ASP A 154 8.21 3.53 13.52
CA ASP A 154 8.19 3.76 12.09
C ASP A 154 7.65 5.17 11.81
N SER A 155 8.23 5.82 10.80
CA SER A 155 7.73 7.07 10.23
C SER A 155 7.48 6.90 8.73
N ILE A 156 6.72 7.82 8.13
CA ILE A 156 6.35 7.74 6.70
C ILE A 156 7.24 8.68 5.89
N GLY A 157 7.91 8.13 4.88
CA GLY A 157 8.66 8.88 3.88
C GLY A 157 8.03 8.82 2.50
N LEU A 158 8.58 9.65 1.61
CA LEU A 158 8.30 9.71 0.18
C LEU A 158 9.61 9.48 -0.60
N ALA A 159 9.59 8.52 -1.51
CA ALA A 159 10.56 8.36 -2.59
C ALA A 159 9.94 8.76 -3.94
N VAL A 160 10.76 9.25 -4.86
CA VAL A 160 10.34 9.71 -6.19
C VAL A 160 11.05 8.92 -7.29
N SER A 161 10.43 8.79 -8.46
CA SER A 161 11.04 8.11 -9.63
C SER A 161 10.45 8.61 -10.95
N SER A 162 11.24 8.56 -12.02
CA SER A 162 10.81 8.84 -13.40
C SER A 162 10.38 7.60 -14.18
N ASN A 163 10.56 6.39 -13.62
CA ASN A 163 10.26 5.12 -14.30
C ASN A 163 9.62 4.05 -13.41
N GLY A 164 9.52 4.29 -12.10
CA GLY A 164 8.99 3.36 -11.09
C GLY A 164 9.93 2.19 -10.76
N VAL A 165 11.20 2.28 -11.13
CA VAL A 165 12.22 1.23 -10.96
C VAL A 165 13.46 1.76 -10.23
N HIS A 166 13.96 2.93 -10.62
CA HIS A 166 15.06 3.61 -9.93
C HIS A 166 14.47 4.74 -9.09
N TRP A 167 14.69 4.69 -7.78
CA TRP A 167 13.99 5.50 -6.79
C TRP A 167 14.94 6.39 -6.00
N GLU A 168 14.64 7.68 -5.98
CA GLU A 168 15.39 8.72 -5.24
C GLU A 168 14.71 8.99 -3.90
N ARG A 169 15.51 9.15 -2.83
CA ARG A 169 15.03 9.47 -1.46
C ARG A 169 15.85 10.59 -0.84
N GLY A 170 15.27 11.28 0.15
CA GLY A 170 16.01 12.19 1.03
C GLY A 170 16.29 11.56 2.40
N THR A 171 17.40 11.97 3.01
CA THR A 171 17.90 11.45 4.29
C THR A 171 17.30 12.11 5.53
N GLY A 172 16.38 13.07 5.37
CA GLY A 172 15.76 13.80 6.47
C GLY A 172 14.37 14.34 6.14
N LEU A 173 13.85 15.22 7.01
CA LEU A 173 12.54 15.86 6.87
C LEU A 173 12.47 16.73 5.61
N VAL A 174 11.43 16.51 4.79
CA VAL A 174 11.11 17.34 3.62
C VAL A 174 10.81 18.78 4.04
N ARG A 175 11.41 19.75 3.33
CA ARG A 175 11.27 21.20 3.55
C ARG A 175 10.75 21.97 2.34
N SER A 176 10.78 21.38 1.15
CA SER A 176 10.22 21.99 -0.06
C SER A 176 9.41 20.99 -0.91
N SER A 177 8.53 21.50 -1.75
CA SER A 177 7.62 20.70 -2.59
C SER A 177 8.31 19.87 -3.69
N GLY A 178 9.62 20.09 -3.92
CA GLY A 178 10.43 19.27 -4.84
C GLY A 178 11.14 18.09 -4.18
N GLU A 179 11.33 18.11 -2.86
CA GLU A 179 12.16 17.14 -2.15
C GLU A 179 11.50 15.75 -1.98
N ALA A 180 12.34 14.77 -1.65
CA ALA A 180 11.98 13.44 -1.18
C ALA A 180 12.52 13.26 0.25
N GLY A 181 12.09 12.23 0.98
CA GLY A 181 12.51 11.98 2.36
C GLY A 181 11.35 11.81 3.34
N LEU A 182 11.59 12.07 4.62
CA LEU A 182 10.60 11.94 5.69
C LEU A 182 9.48 12.99 5.54
N VAL A 183 8.22 12.56 5.55
CA VAL A 183 7.03 13.42 5.32
C VAL A 183 6.02 13.41 6.46
N MET A 184 6.00 12.37 7.31
CA MET A 184 5.11 12.30 8.48
C MET A 184 5.76 11.49 9.59
N ASN A 185 5.66 11.99 10.83
CA ASN A 185 6.09 11.31 12.06
C ASN A 185 4.85 11.01 12.93
N CYS A 186 5.00 10.15 13.93
CA CYS A 186 4.01 9.87 14.98
C CYS A 186 3.45 11.16 15.62
N SER A 187 2.26 11.09 16.19
CA SER A 187 1.66 12.25 16.88
C SER A 187 2.32 12.50 18.23
N MET A 188 2.47 13.78 18.59
CA MET A 188 2.92 14.22 19.91
C MET A 188 1.74 14.43 20.88
N ASP A 189 0.50 14.34 20.39
CA ASP A 189 -0.71 14.43 21.18
C ASP A 189 -0.94 13.12 21.96
N TRP A 190 -0.87 13.21 23.29
CA TRP A 190 -0.96 12.06 24.22
C TRP A 190 -2.26 11.23 24.10
N TRP A 191 -3.29 11.78 23.47
CA TRP A 191 -4.60 11.16 23.27
C TRP A 191 -4.76 10.49 21.89
N ALA A 192 -3.78 10.64 20.99
CA ALA A 192 -3.86 10.10 19.64
C ALA A 192 -3.62 8.57 19.60
N PHE A 193 -4.10 7.92 18.54
CA PHE A 193 -3.87 6.46 18.32
C PHE A 193 -2.51 6.14 17.71
N ASP A 194 -1.72 7.16 17.35
CA ASP A 194 -0.55 7.04 16.49
C ASP A 194 0.72 7.66 17.10
N THR A 195 0.88 7.48 18.41
CA THR A 195 1.99 8.04 19.21
C THR A 195 3.29 7.24 19.11
N GLU A 196 3.22 5.91 18.96
CA GLU A 196 4.41 5.03 18.97
C GLU A 196 4.97 4.80 17.57
N SER A 197 4.10 4.54 16.58
CA SER A 197 4.50 4.20 15.21
C SER A 197 3.42 4.58 14.19
N ILE A 198 3.82 4.81 12.93
CA ILE A 198 2.91 4.96 11.79
C ILE A 198 3.41 4.23 10.52
N ARG A 199 2.52 3.52 9.83
CA ARG A 199 2.78 2.89 8.52
C ARG A 199 1.78 3.38 7.47
N PRO A 200 2.20 3.78 6.25
CA PRO A 200 1.28 4.22 5.22
C PRO A 200 0.45 3.04 4.71
N SER A 201 -0.73 3.29 4.14
CA SER A 201 -1.60 2.20 3.70
C SER A 201 -2.27 2.49 2.35
N GLU A 202 -2.79 3.70 2.12
CA GLU A 202 -3.28 4.09 0.80
C GLU A 202 -3.18 5.59 0.57
N VAL A 203 -2.93 6.02 -0.67
CA VAL A 203 -3.01 7.41 -1.10
C VAL A 203 -4.06 7.53 -2.22
N VAL A 204 -5.22 8.07 -1.87
CA VAL A 204 -6.30 8.38 -2.82
C VAL A 204 -6.17 9.85 -3.26
N VAL A 205 -6.21 10.11 -4.56
CA VAL A 205 -6.20 11.48 -5.11
C VAL A 205 -7.65 11.90 -5.34
N MET A 206 -8.17 12.75 -4.46
CA MET A 206 -9.55 13.23 -4.49
C MET A 206 -9.63 14.56 -5.24
N SER A 207 -10.41 14.61 -6.32
CA SER A 207 -10.71 15.84 -7.07
C SER A 207 -12.18 16.22 -6.90
N SER A 208 -12.43 17.50 -6.58
CA SER A 208 -13.80 18.01 -6.40
C SER A 208 -14.34 18.61 -7.70
N SER A 209 -15.29 17.92 -8.34
CA SER A 209 -16.05 18.48 -9.47
C SER A 209 -17.03 19.60 -9.07
N LYS A 210 -17.18 19.88 -7.76
CA LYS A 210 -18.12 20.88 -7.21
C LYS A 210 -17.48 22.21 -6.82
N VAL A 211 -16.14 22.29 -6.72
CA VAL A 211 -15.42 23.50 -6.33
C VAL A 211 -14.46 23.87 -7.44
N ARG A 212 -14.42 25.15 -7.86
CA ARG A 212 -13.47 25.65 -8.88
C ARG A 212 -12.04 25.82 -8.34
N ALA A 213 -11.63 24.98 -7.40
CA ALA A 213 -10.28 24.92 -6.87
C ALA A 213 -9.49 23.91 -7.72
N SER A 214 -8.50 24.40 -8.47
CA SER A 214 -7.85 23.67 -9.57
C SER A 214 -6.94 22.50 -9.15
N SER A 215 -6.92 22.13 -7.87
CA SER A 215 -5.94 21.21 -7.27
C SER A 215 -6.64 19.99 -6.70
N ALA A 216 -6.17 18.80 -7.07
CA ALA A 216 -6.57 17.56 -6.41
C ALA A 216 -5.87 17.45 -5.04
N VAL A 217 -6.55 16.85 -4.07
CA VAL A 217 -6.06 16.66 -2.69
C VAL A 217 -5.68 15.20 -2.50
N TYR A 218 -4.49 14.95 -1.98
CA TYR A 218 -4.02 13.62 -1.59
C TYR A 218 -4.63 13.26 -0.23
N TRP A 219 -5.19 12.06 -0.11
CA TRP A 219 -5.75 11.49 1.12
C TRP A 219 -4.94 10.25 1.48
N LEU A 220 -4.09 10.36 2.49
CA LEU A 220 -3.29 9.27 3.05
C LEU A 220 -4.09 8.56 4.14
N TYR A 221 -4.54 7.35 3.85
CA TYR A 221 -4.97 6.39 4.86
C TYR A 221 -3.73 5.67 5.39
N TYR A 222 -3.60 5.59 6.70
CA TYR A 222 -2.43 5.00 7.37
C TYR A 222 -2.86 4.16 8.57
N THR A 223 -1.95 3.32 9.06
CA THR A 223 -2.10 2.63 10.34
C THR A 223 -1.32 3.40 11.39
N GLY A 224 -1.98 3.81 12.47
CA GLY A 224 -1.33 4.34 13.66
C GLY A 224 -1.26 3.30 14.77
N PHE A 225 -0.18 3.31 15.55
CA PHE A 225 0.05 2.40 16.66
C PHE A 225 0.24 3.18 17.97
N SER A 226 -0.43 2.71 19.02
CA SER A 226 -0.39 3.28 20.37
C SER A 226 0.40 2.37 21.33
N SER A 227 0.75 2.88 22.51
CA SER A 227 1.46 2.11 23.55
C SER A 227 0.57 1.09 24.30
N GLU A 228 -0.74 1.10 24.04
CA GLU A 228 -1.68 0.12 24.57
C GLU A 228 -1.37 -1.27 23.96
N LYS A 229 -1.11 -2.26 24.81
CA LYS A 229 -0.83 -3.64 24.39
C LYS A 229 -2.06 -4.51 24.56
N VAL A 230 -2.26 -5.42 23.63
CA VAL A 230 -3.41 -6.33 23.61
C VAL A 230 -2.99 -7.69 24.16
N GLU A 231 -3.60 -8.12 25.26
CA GLU A 231 -3.29 -9.41 25.90
C GLU A 231 -4.01 -10.58 25.22
N LEU A 232 -3.25 -11.52 24.67
CA LEU A 232 -3.76 -12.77 24.11
C LEU A 232 -4.11 -13.77 25.22
N SER A 233 -5.39 -14.15 25.30
CA SER A 233 -5.86 -15.16 26.26
C SER A 233 -5.64 -16.60 25.77
N GLY A 234 -4.38 -17.00 25.56
CA GLY A 234 -4.01 -18.37 25.23
C GLY A 234 -2.62 -18.52 24.62
N SER A 235 -2.11 -19.75 24.53
CA SER A 235 -0.88 -20.05 23.78
C SER A 235 -1.20 -20.15 22.29
N LEU A 236 -0.80 -19.17 21.50
CA LEU A 236 -0.84 -19.26 20.03
C LEU A 236 0.17 -20.29 19.51
N LYS A 237 -0.07 -20.80 18.30
CA LYS A 237 0.88 -21.65 17.57
C LYS A 237 1.99 -20.84 16.89
N LEU A 238 1.74 -19.57 16.60
CA LEU A 238 2.71 -18.61 16.05
C LEU A 238 3.09 -17.57 17.10
N PRO A 239 4.30 -16.98 17.02
CA PRO A 239 4.55 -15.66 17.57
C PRO A 239 3.70 -14.63 16.80
N LEU A 240 3.00 -13.74 17.51
CA LEU A 240 2.13 -12.73 16.92
C LEU A 240 2.56 -11.31 17.32
N GLU A 241 2.87 -10.50 16.30
CA GLU A 241 3.29 -9.10 16.45
C GLU A 241 2.41 -8.20 15.57
N ASN A 242 2.13 -6.98 16.03
CA ASN A 242 1.48 -5.93 15.25
C ASN A 242 2.00 -4.57 15.77
N PRO A 243 2.80 -3.80 15.00
CA PRO A 243 3.22 -4.08 13.64
C PRO A 243 4.18 -5.26 13.57
N GLU A 244 4.22 -5.94 12.43
CA GLU A 244 5.21 -6.99 12.15
C GLU A 244 6.59 -6.34 11.94
N ARG A 245 7.58 -6.72 12.75
CA ARG A 245 8.96 -6.20 12.72
C ARG A 245 9.96 -7.30 12.45
N THR A 246 11.19 -6.94 12.09
CA THR A 246 12.28 -7.92 11.92
C THR A 246 13.23 -7.98 13.10
N TYR A 247 13.42 -6.87 13.81
CA TYR A 247 14.19 -6.80 15.04
C TYR A 247 13.28 -6.87 16.27
N HIS A 248 13.00 -8.08 16.78
CA HIS A 248 12.99 -8.44 18.22
C HIS A 248 12.53 -9.90 18.46
N GLY A 249 13.47 -10.80 18.76
CA GLY A 249 13.16 -12.18 19.14
C GLY A 249 12.64 -12.35 20.57
N GLY A 250 11.52 -11.72 20.95
CA GLY A 250 10.96 -11.90 22.30
C GLY A 250 9.63 -11.20 22.60
N THR A 251 8.67 -11.99 23.08
CA THR A 251 7.29 -11.67 23.53
C THR A 251 6.34 -11.22 22.43
N ASP A 252 5.14 -11.80 22.40
CA ASP A 252 4.03 -11.36 21.55
C ASP A 252 3.68 -9.91 21.88
N ARG A 253 3.81 -9.03 20.88
CA ARG A 253 3.61 -7.58 21.02
C ARG A 253 2.63 -7.10 19.97
N ILE A 254 1.36 -7.42 20.22
CA ILE A 254 0.25 -6.71 19.59
C ILE A 254 0.15 -5.35 20.27
N PHE A 255 0.67 -4.32 19.62
CA PHE A 255 0.28 -2.95 19.91
C PHE A 255 -1.11 -2.72 19.30
N LYS A 256 -1.97 -2.01 20.02
CA LYS A 256 -3.28 -1.62 19.52
C LYS A 256 -3.11 -0.60 18.39
N SER A 257 -3.56 -0.98 17.20
CA SER A 257 -3.49 -0.16 16.00
C SER A 257 -4.86 0.15 15.42
N LEU A 258 -4.95 1.33 14.81
CA LEU A 258 -6.20 1.89 14.30
C LEU A 258 -5.99 2.60 12.94
N PRO A 259 -7.01 2.62 12.06
CA PRO A 259 -6.97 3.38 10.81
C PRO A 259 -7.03 4.89 11.03
N GLY A 260 -6.09 5.59 10.42
CA GLY A 260 -6.00 7.05 10.37
C GLY A 260 -6.22 7.63 8.98
N LEU A 261 -6.51 8.94 8.93
CA LEU A 261 -6.54 9.75 7.71
C LEU A 261 -5.69 11.01 7.89
N ALA A 262 -4.94 11.36 6.86
CA ALA A 262 -4.30 12.66 6.69
C ALA A 262 -4.51 13.18 5.27
N ILE A 263 -4.52 14.50 5.09
CA ILE A 263 -4.66 15.14 3.77
C ILE A 263 -3.46 16.02 3.43
N SER A 264 -3.16 16.16 2.14
CA SER A 264 -2.07 16.98 1.62
C SER A 264 -2.41 17.56 0.24
N GLN A 265 -1.83 18.71 -0.10
CA GLN A 265 -1.93 19.30 -1.44
C GLN A 265 -0.76 18.88 -2.36
N ASP A 266 0.35 18.39 -1.81
CA ASP A 266 1.59 18.09 -2.53
C ASP A 266 2.17 16.69 -2.27
N GLY A 267 1.50 15.90 -1.42
CA GLY A 267 1.91 14.56 -1.01
C GLY A 267 3.07 14.54 0.01
N ARG A 268 3.47 15.70 0.53
CA ARG A 268 4.65 15.89 1.39
C ARG A 268 4.30 16.51 2.73
N HIS A 269 3.45 17.54 2.72
CA HIS A 269 3.01 18.23 3.92
C HIS A 269 1.61 17.73 4.29
N TRP A 270 1.52 16.97 5.39
CA TRP A 270 0.32 16.22 5.79
C TRP A 270 -0.35 16.82 7.03
N ALA A 271 -1.65 17.05 6.95
CA ALA A 271 -2.50 17.40 8.09
C ALA A 271 -3.41 16.22 8.46
N ARG A 272 -3.38 15.78 9.74
CA ARG A 272 -4.28 14.72 10.24
C ARG A 272 -5.74 15.17 10.18
N ILE A 273 -6.65 14.22 9.97
CA ILE A 273 -8.10 14.41 10.03
C ILE A 273 -8.65 13.51 11.14
N GLU A 274 -9.37 14.12 12.08
CA GLU A 274 -10.05 13.40 13.17
C GLU A 274 -11.24 12.60 12.62
N GLY A 275 -11.26 11.30 12.92
CA GLY A 275 -12.38 10.40 12.67
C GLY A 275 -13.40 10.38 13.82
N GLU A 276 -14.21 9.31 13.90
CA GLU A 276 -15.27 9.19 14.90
C GLU A 276 -14.80 8.59 16.24
N HIS A 277 -13.62 7.96 16.29
CA HIS A 277 -13.04 7.41 17.52
C HIS A 277 -12.46 8.52 18.41
N HIS A 278 -12.55 8.37 19.73
CA HIS A 278 -12.12 9.37 20.72
C HIS A 278 -10.61 9.68 20.77
N THR A 279 -9.82 9.09 19.87
CA THR A 279 -8.37 9.33 19.68
C THR A 279 -8.06 9.99 18.33
N GLY A 280 -9.09 10.36 17.55
CA GLY A 280 -8.95 10.84 16.17
C GLY A 280 -8.90 9.73 15.11
N ALA A 281 -8.94 8.45 15.48
CA ALA A 281 -9.01 7.35 14.52
C ALA A 281 -10.38 7.27 13.79
N LEU A 282 -10.40 6.61 12.63
CA LEU A 282 -11.56 6.58 11.73
C LEU A 282 -12.76 5.79 12.27
N PHE A 283 -12.55 4.72 13.04
CA PHE A 283 -13.61 3.90 13.65
C PHE A 283 -13.08 3.01 14.79
N ASP A 284 -13.99 2.46 15.60
CA ASP A 284 -13.70 1.53 16.70
C ASP A 284 -13.37 0.09 16.25
N LEU A 285 -12.56 -0.59 17.07
CA LEU A 285 -12.29 -2.03 16.96
C LEU A 285 -13.55 -2.88 17.14
N GLY A 286 -13.44 -4.18 16.86
CA GLY A 286 -14.51 -5.15 17.10
C GLY A 286 -14.85 -5.27 18.60
N SER A 287 -16.13 -5.49 18.91
CA SER A 287 -16.58 -5.68 20.29
C SER A 287 -16.40 -7.13 20.76
N GLY A 288 -15.74 -7.32 21.92
CA GLY A 288 -15.60 -8.63 22.57
C GLY A 288 -14.93 -9.71 21.70
N LYS A 289 -15.75 -10.59 21.12
CA LYS A 289 -15.33 -11.71 20.27
C LYS A 289 -15.36 -11.42 18.76
N GLU A 290 -15.70 -10.21 18.34
CA GLU A 290 -15.60 -9.84 16.93
C GLU A 290 -14.16 -10.00 16.42
N TRP A 291 -14.00 -10.52 15.20
CA TRP A 291 -12.71 -10.87 14.58
C TRP A 291 -11.71 -9.69 14.47
N ASP A 292 -12.19 -8.44 14.53
CA ASP A 292 -11.41 -7.21 14.54
C ASP A 292 -11.29 -6.54 15.93
N SER A 293 -11.48 -7.29 17.02
CA SER A 293 -11.39 -6.76 18.39
C SER A 293 -9.97 -6.49 18.89
N LEU A 294 -8.95 -7.14 18.31
CA LEU A 294 -7.55 -6.94 18.72
C LEU A 294 -6.94 -5.67 18.10
N PHE A 295 -7.08 -5.48 16.78
CA PHE A 295 -6.52 -4.33 16.07
C PHE A 295 -7.15 -4.17 14.67
N ALA A 296 -6.90 -3.03 14.01
CA ALA A 296 -7.32 -2.80 12.63
C ALA A 296 -6.19 -2.13 11.83
N SER A 297 -5.46 -2.95 11.05
CA SER A 297 -4.21 -2.57 10.36
C SER A 297 -4.35 -2.55 8.82
N ALA A 298 -3.45 -1.78 8.19
CA ALA A 298 -3.28 -1.61 6.75
C ALA A 298 -4.56 -1.21 5.97
N PRO A 299 -5.26 -0.12 6.32
CA PRO A 299 -6.46 0.35 5.63
C PRO A 299 -6.18 0.76 4.17
N ARG A 300 -6.61 -0.05 3.20
CA ARG A 300 -6.56 0.26 1.77
C ARG A 300 -7.90 0.76 1.26
N VAL A 301 -7.95 1.93 0.63
CA VAL A 301 -9.22 2.56 0.20
C VAL A 301 -9.36 2.63 -1.32
N VAL A 302 -10.36 1.93 -1.85
CA VAL A 302 -10.75 2.00 -3.26
C VAL A 302 -12.00 2.87 -3.43
N TYR A 303 -11.89 3.91 -4.27
CA TYR A 303 -13.04 4.66 -4.77
C TYR A 303 -13.76 3.82 -5.85
N HIS A 304 -14.99 3.38 -5.58
CA HIS A 304 -15.82 2.69 -6.57
C HIS A 304 -16.61 3.68 -7.45
N GLY A 305 -17.13 4.74 -6.82
CA GLY A 305 -17.93 5.77 -7.48
C GLY A 305 -18.48 6.79 -6.49
N THR A 306 -19.32 7.71 -6.98
CA THR A 306 -19.87 8.81 -6.19
C THR A 306 -20.64 8.32 -4.97
N GLY A 307 -20.09 8.54 -3.77
CA GLY A 307 -20.68 8.07 -2.51
C GLY A 307 -20.45 6.58 -2.20
N ASP A 308 -19.47 5.94 -2.84
CA ASP A 308 -19.04 4.58 -2.52
C ASP A 308 -17.50 4.47 -2.50
N LEU A 309 -16.93 4.67 -1.31
CA LEU A 309 -15.56 4.33 -0.99
C LEU A 309 -15.54 3.05 -0.15
N ARG A 310 -14.54 2.20 -0.36
CA ARG A 310 -14.44 0.87 0.26
C ARG A 310 -13.04 0.71 0.86
N MET A 311 -13.00 0.49 2.17
CA MET A 311 -11.77 0.22 2.90
C MET A 311 -11.65 -1.29 3.12
N TYR A 312 -10.50 -1.84 2.78
CA TYR A 312 -10.09 -3.20 3.13
C TYR A 312 -9.01 -3.08 4.20
N TYR A 313 -9.17 -3.82 5.31
CA TYR A 313 -8.25 -3.78 6.45
C TYR A 313 -8.10 -5.20 7.01
N HIS A 314 -7.12 -5.40 7.90
CA HIS A 314 -6.87 -6.71 8.51
C HIS A 314 -6.78 -6.66 10.04
N SER A 315 -7.04 -7.81 10.64
CA SER A 315 -6.92 -8.12 12.06
C SER A 315 -6.45 -9.57 12.23
N PHE A 316 -6.14 -9.97 13.46
CA PHE A 316 -6.08 -11.37 13.85
C PHE A 316 -7.38 -11.81 14.55
N ASP A 317 -8.05 -12.81 13.98
CA ASP A 317 -9.26 -13.40 14.52
C ASP A 317 -8.89 -14.36 15.66
N ALA A 318 -9.08 -13.90 16.90
CA ALA A 318 -8.69 -14.63 18.10
C ALA A 318 -9.49 -15.92 18.36
N GLU A 319 -10.67 -16.09 17.76
CA GLU A 319 -11.49 -17.31 17.92
C GLU A 319 -11.10 -18.39 16.91
N CYS A 320 -10.67 -17.99 15.70
CA CYS A 320 -10.09 -18.90 14.70
C CYS A 320 -8.58 -19.14 14.92
N GLY A 321 -7.87 -18.20 15.55
CA GLY A 321 -6.41 -18.17 15.65
C GLY A 321 -5.70 -17.77 14.36
N HIS A 322 -6.37 -17.08 13.43
CA HIS A 322 -5.89 -16.79 12.08
C HIS A 322 -6.00 -15.29 11.73
N PHE A 323 -5.11 -14.78 10.87
CA PHE A 323 -5.29 -13.48 10.23
C PHE A 323 -6.52 -13.45 9.31
N ALA A 324 -7.18 -12.29 9.27
CA ALA A 324 -8.41 -12.11 8.51
C ALA A 324 -8.46 -10.71 7.88
N LEU A 325 -9.08 -10.66 6.69
CA LEU A 325 -9.39 -9.42 5.99
C LEU A 325 -10.86 -9.08 6.16
N GLY A 326 -11.16 -7.81 6.41
CA GLY A 326 -12.51 -7.25 6.46
C GLY A 326 -12.72 -6.10 5.49
N ILE A 327 -13.97 -5.64 5.41
CA ILE A 327 -14.35 -4.48 4.60
C ILE A 327 -15.21 -3.50 5.38
N ALA A 328 -14.98 -2.20 5.16
CA ALA A 328 -15.85 -1.11 5.58
C ALA A 328 -16.22 -0.23 4.38
N ARG A 329 -17.35 0.49 4.46
CA ARG A 329 -17.81 1.43 3.41
C ARG A 329 -17.98 2.84 3.94
N SER A 330 -17.72 3.82 3.08
CA SER A 330 -17.94 5.25 3.35
C SER A 330 -18.57 5.96 2.15
N ARG A 331 -19.24 7.08 2.42
CA ARG A 331 -19.76 8.02 1.41
C ARG A 331 -18.84 9.24 1.21
N ASP A 332 -17.97 9.53 2.17
CA ASP A 332 -17.17 10.75 2.27
C ASP A 332 -15.67 10.50 2.47
N GLY A 333 -15.28 9.27 2.84
CA GLY A 333 -13.91 8.86 3.16
C GLY A 333 -13.52 9.03 4.63
N ILE A 334 -14.39 9.62 5.45
CA ILE A 334 -14.10 9.96 6.86
C ILE A 334 -14.94 9.09 7.80
N LYS A 335 -16.23 8.92 7.52
CA LYS A 335 -17.15 8.09 8.33
C LYS A 335 -17.29 6.71 7.72
N TRP A 336 -17.04 5.64 8.49
CA TRP A 336 -16.91 4.28 7.97
C TRP A 336 -17.85 3.29 8.67
N VAL A 337 -18.58 2.52 7.88
CA VAL A 337 -19.46 1.43 8.37
C VAL A 337 -18.80 0.10 8.07
N LYS A 338 -18.37 -0.62 9.12
CA LYS A 338 -17.81 -1.98 9.02
C LYS A 338 -18.90 -2.94 8.52
N LEU A 339 -18.56 -3.81 7.56
CA LEU A 339 -19.46 -4.86 7.05
C LEU A 339 -19.03 -6.28 7.47
N GLY A 340 -17.86 -6.41 8.11
CA GLY A 340 -17.33 -7.66 8.64
C GLY A 340 -16.22 -8.29 7.79
N LYS A 341 -15.90 -9.54 8.16
CA LYS A 341 -14.85 -10.39 7.57
C LYS A 341 -15.22 -10.86 6.16
N ILE A 342 -14.26 -10.81 5.23
CA ILE A 342 -14.41 -11.21 3.82
C ILE A 342 -13.46 -12.34 3.39
N ILE A 343 -12.28 -12.46 4.01
CA ILE A 343 -11.31 -13.54 3.76
C ILE A 343 -10.67 -13.93 5.11
N GLY A 344 -10.27 -15.20 5.24
CA GLY A 344 -9.43 -15.69 6.34
C GLY A 344 -8.56 -16.86 5.87
N GLY A 345 -8.21 -17.74 6.81
CA GLY A 345 -7.40 -18.93 6.58
C GLY A 345 -7.80 -19.75 5.35
N GLY A 346 -6.80 -20.26 4.64
CA GLY A 346 -6.95 -21.33 3.65
C GLY A 346 -7.14 -22.71 4.30
N PRO A 347 -7.19 -23.77 3.50
CA PRO A 347 -7.16 -25.13 4.00
C PRO A 347 -5.80 -25.48 4.62
N ASP A 348 -5.79 -26.48 5.50
CA ASP A 348 -4.59 -27.07 6.11
C ASP A 348 -3.51 -27.36 5.06
N GLY A 349 -2.27 -26.93 5.31
CA GLY A 349 -1.12 -27.07 4.42
C GLY A 349 -0.99 -26.01 3.31
N SER A 350 -1.92 -25.05 3.20
CA SER A 350 -1.82 -23.94 2.25
C SER A 350 -0.89 -22.81 2.73
N PHE A 351 -0.40 -21.98 1.79
CA PHE A 351 0.46 -20.83 2.10
C PHE A 351 -0.25 -19.73 2.92
N ASP A 352 -1.57 -19.85 3.12
CA ASP A 352 -2.38 -18.91 3.88
C ASP A 352 -3.31 -19.60 4.89
N GLU A 353 -2.95 -20.81 5.37
CA GLU A 353 -3.66 -21.56 6.42
C GLU A 353 -3.97 -20.68 7.64
N PHE A 354 -2.96 -20.00 8.18
CA PHE A 354 -3.08 -19.10 9.33
C PHE A 354 -3.49 -17.67 8.93
N GLY A 355 -3.98 -17.47 7.71
CA GLY A 355 -4.78 -16.31 7.35
C GLY A 355 -4.19 -15.39 6.29
N ALA A 356 -4.91 -14.28 6.07
CA ALA A 356 -4.59 -13.27 5.08
C ALA A 356 -4.48 -11.88 5.74
N ALA A 357 -3.40 -11.17 5.45
CA ALA A 357 -3.02 -9.86 5.98
C ALA A 357 -2.58 -8.88 4.88
N ASN A 358 -2.29 -7.63 5.25
CA ASN A 358 -1.60 -6.60 4.44
C ASN A 358 -2.08 -6.41 2.98
N ALA A 359 -3.34 -6.74 2.68
CA ALA A 359 -3.89 -6.79 1.33
C ALA A 359 -3.77 -5.46 0.57
N HIS A 360 -3.89 -5.51 -0.76
CA HIS A 360 -4.06 -4.35 -1.63
C HIS A 360 -5.02 -4.68 -2.78
N VAL A 361 -5.98 -3.77 -3.02
CA VAL A 361 -7.13 -4.02 -3.89
C VAL A 361 -7.19 -3.00 -5.03
N VAL A 362 -7.35 -3.48 -6.26
CA VAL A 362 -7.50 -2.66 -7.47
C VAL A 362 -8.77 -3.07 -8.19
N ARG A 363 -9.57 -2.09 -8.62
CA ARG A 363 -10.61 -2.33 -9.62
C ARG A 363 -9.97 -2.32 -11.00
N ASN A 364 -9.93 -3.47 -11.67
CA ASN A 364 -9.33 -3.62 -13.00
C ASN A 364 -10.09 -2.74 -14.02
N ARG A 365 -9.36 -1.88 -14.72
CA ARG A 365 -9.92 -0.91 -15.67
C ARG A 365 -10.59 -1.53 -16.90
N LYS A 366 -10.24 -2.76 -17.29
CA LYS A 366 -10.73 -3.39 -18.53
C LYS A 366 -12.06 -4.15 -18.34
N ASN A 367 -12.18 -4.97 -17.30
CA ASN A 367 -13.38 -5.77 -17.03
C ASN A 367 -14.25 -5.21 -15.87
N GLY A 368 -13.73 -4.25 -15.08
CA GLY A 368 -14.43 -3.64 -13.95
C GLY A 368 -14.46 -4.48 -12.67
N GLU A 369 -13.86 -5.68 -12.69
CA GLU A 369 -13.75 -6.62 -11.57
C GLU A 369 -12.76 -6.11 -10.50
N TYR A 370 -12.89 -6.60 -9.28
CA TYR A 370 -11.97 -6.31 -8.19
C TYR A 370 -10.91 -7.41 -8.06
N VAL A 371 -9.65 -7.01 -8.11
CA VAL A 371 -8.49 -7.86 -7.85
C VAL A 371 -7.90 -7.48 -6.49
N MET A 372 -7.61 -8.48 -5.67
CA MET A 372 -6.89 -8.35 -4.41
C MET A 372 -5.61 -9.17 -4.49
N VAL A 373 -4.47 -8.54 -4.25
CA VAL A 373 -3.25 -9.22 -3.81
C VAL A 373 -3.19 -9.15 -2.29
N TYR A 374 -2.79 -10.21 -1.62
CA TYR A 374 -2.76 -10.26 -0.15
C TYR A 374 -1.57 -11.06 0.36
N GLU A 375 -1.16 -10.80 1.59
CA GLU A 375 -0.12 -11.57 2.25
C GLU A 375 -0.75 -12.77 2.95
N GLY A 376 -0.30 -13.97 2.60
CA GLY A 376 -0.70 -15.24 3.21
C GLY A 376 0.28 -15.66 4.29
N VAL A 377 -0.25 -16.24 5.37
CA VAL A 377 0.52 -16.77 6.50
C VAL A 377 0.38 -18.29 6.55
N ALA A 378 1.48 -19.01 6.31
CA ALA A 378 1.51 -20.48 6.40
C ALA A 378 1.61 -20.97 7.86
N ALA A 379 1.45 -22.29 8.06
CA ALA A 379 1.46 -22.94 9.38
C ALA A 379 2.77 -22.80 10.17
N ASP A 380 3.88 -22.57 9.47
CA ASP A 380 5.22 -22.30 10.02
C ASP A 380 5.50 -20.79 10.20
N GLY A 381 4.52 -19.93 9.88
CA GLY A 381 4.63 -18.47 9.88
C GLY A 381 5.18 -17.89 8.57
N GLN A 382 5.55 -18.71 7.58
CA GLN A 382 6.18 -18.24 6.34
C GLN A 382 5.22 -17.33 5.55
N ARG A 383 5.68 -16.10 5.29
CA ARG A 383 4.94 -15.11 4.50
C ARG A 383 5.17 -15.27 3.01
N SER A 384 4.08 -15.28 2.25
CA SER A 384 4.02 -15.29 0.78
C SER A 384 2.87 -14.39 0.29
N ILE A 385 2.78 -14.08 -1.01
CA ILE A 385 1.70 -13.26 -1.56
C ILE A 385 0.73 -14.10 -2.41
N GLY A 386 -0.55 -14.04 -2.08
CA GLY A 386 -1.68 -14.66 -2.79
C GLY A 386 -2.47 -13.69 -3.66
N LEU A 387 -3.43 -14.23 -4.41
CA LEU A 387 -4.31 -13.50 -5.32
C LEU A 387 -5.77 -13.94 -5.15
N ALA A 388 -6.69 -13.00 -5.01
CA ALA A 388 -8.13 -13.22 -5.01
C ALA A 388 -8.87 -12.23 -5.93
N VAL A 389 -10.05 -12.61 -6.42
CA VAL A 389 -10.93 -11.74 -7.22
C VAL A 389 -12.36 -11.72 -6.70
N SER A 390 -13.06 -10.61 -6.95
CA SER A 390 -14.50 -10.47 -6.71
C SER A 390 -15.16 -9.67 -7.84
N PRO A 391 -16.33 -10.09 -8.37
CA PRO A 391 -17.06 -9.32 -9.37
C PRO A 391 -17.52 -7.94 -8.87
N ASP A 392 -17.91 -7.84 -7.58
CA ASP A 392 -18.47 -6.63 -7.01
C ASP A 392 -17.54 -5.91 -6.02
N GLY A 393 -16.47 -6.55 -5.55
CA GLY A 393 -15.50 -6.00 -4.59
C GLY A 393 -16.02 -5.86 -3.15
N LEU A 394 -17.24 -6.32 -2.86
CA LEU A 394 -17.87 -6.29 -1.54
C LEU A 394 -17.85 -7.67 -0.88
N LYS A 395 -18.10 -8.72 -1.67
CA LYS A 395 -18.28 -10.10 -1.20
C LYS A 395 -17.83 -11.11 -2.26
N ASP A 396 -18.14 -12.39 -2.05
CA ASP A 396 -17.91 -13.50 -2.99
C ASP A 396 -16.46 -13.58 -3.52
N TRP A 397 -15.49 -13.20 -2.67
CA TRP A 397 -14.07 -13.23 -2.97
C TRP A 397 -13.57 -14.67 -3.18
N LYS A 398 -12.86 -14.89 -4.28
CA LYS A 398 -12.33 -16.20 -4.67
C LYS A 398 -10.81 -16.14 -4.78
N LYS A 399 -10.11 -16.92 -3.94
CA LYS A 399 -8.68 -17.20 -4.13
C LYS A 399 -8.49 -17.84 -5.52
N CYS A 400 -7.52 -17.36 -6.29
CA CYS A 400 -7.40 -17.68 -7.72
C CYS A 400 -6.66 -19.00 -8.02
N GLN A 401 -5.91 -19.49 -7.05
CA GLN A 401 -5.02 -20.65 -7.11
C GLN A 401 -4.59 -21.03 -5.70
N ASP A 402 -4.29 -22.30 -5.46
CA ASP A 402 -3.87 -22.83 -4.15
C ASP A 402 -2.41 -22.47 -3.81
N GLU A 403 -1.66 -22.01 -4.80
CA GLU A 403 -0.24 -21.63 -4.72
C GLU A 403 -0.05 -20.11 -4.71
N ALA A 404 0.89 -19.61 -3.92
CA ALA A 404 1.21 -18.19 -3.87
C ALA A 404 1.74 -17.65 -5.21
N ILE A 405 1.28 -16.46 -5.62
CA ILE A 405 1.76 -15.76 -6.83
C ILE A 405 3.17 -15.17 -6.66
N LEU A 406 3.61 -14.96 -5.41
CA LEU A 406 5.01 -14.70 -5.08
C LEU A 406 5.37 -15.41 -3.77
N LYS A 407 6.34 -16.33 -3.85
CA LYS A 407 7.00 -16.95 -2.69
C LYS A 407 8.34 -16.23 -2.39
N PRO A 408 8.92 -16.40 -1.19
CA PRO A 408 10.32 -16.05 -0.92
C PRO A 408 11.26 -16.59 -1.99
N SER A 409 12.42 -15.94 -2.15
CA SER A 409 13.47 -16.42 -3.05
C SER A 409 14.25 -17.60 -2.46
N ALA A 410 15.10 -18.22 -3.28
CA ALA A 410 16.12 -19.16 -2.83
C ALA A 410 17.14 -18.49 -1.88
N GLU A 411 17.88 -19.32 -1.14
CA GLU A 411 18.65 -18.95 0.07
C GLU A 411 19.66 -17.79 -0.13
N ASP A 412 20.27 -17.61 -1.31
CA ASP A 412 21.25 -16.54 -1.55
C ASP A 412 20.65 -15.14 -1.85
N ALA A 413 19.33 -14.99 -1.80
CA ALA A 413 18.65 -13.76 -2.22
C ALA A 413 18.22 -12.85 -1.06
N TRP A 414 18.05 -11.56 -1.39
CA TRP A 414 17.68 -10.51 -0.43
C TRP A 414 16.27 -10.65 0.16
N ASP A 415 15.39 -11.43 -0.47
CA ASP A 415 14.00 -11.68 -0.06
C ASP A 415 13.71 -13.18 0.17
N ASN A 416 14.66 -13.87 0.82
CA ASN A 416 14.64 -15.30 1.07
C ASN A 416 13.86 -15.74 2.34
N LYS A 417 13.62 -14.85 3.31
CA LYS A 417 12.88 -15.15 4.56
C LYS A 417 11.40 -14.82 4.50
N GLY A 418 10.97 -13.95 3.60
CA GLY A 418 9.56 -13.55 3.52
C GLY A 418 9.29 -12.54 2.41
N VAL A 419 8.06 -12.58 1.87
CA VAL A 419 7.52 -11.54 1.01
C VAL A 419 6.10 -11.17 1.45
N GLY A 420 5.83 -9.87 1.55
CA GLY A 420 4.62 -9.33 2.15
C GLY A 420 4.36 -7.87 1.78
N SER A 421 3.39 -7.24 2.46
CA SER A 421 2.94 -5.87 2.18
C SER A 421 2.79 -5.53 0.67
N PRO A 422 2.02 -6.32 -0.11
CA PRO A 422 1.88 -6.12 -1.55
C PRO A 422 1.26 -4.76 -1.92
N PHE A 423 1.69 -4.19 -3.05
CA PHE A 423 1.07 -3.03 -3.68
C PHE A 423 1.07 -3.17 -5.21
N LEU A 424 -0.12 -3.15 -5.82
CA LEU A 424 -0.34 -3.54 -7.22
C LEU A 424 -0.67 -2.33 -8.11
N VAL A 425 0.09 -2.14 -9.18
CA VAL A 425 -0.11 -1.07 -10.18
C VAL A 425 -0.47 -1.67 -11.53
N GLN A 426 -1.66 -1.34 -12.05
CA GLN A 426 -2.03 -1.61 -13.44
C GLN A 426 -1.30 -0.63 -14.35
N MET A 427 -0.59 -1.14 -15.36
CA MET A 427 0.11 -0.31 -16.33
C MET A 427 -0.82 0.14 -17.46
N ASP A 428 -0.55 1.33 -18.00
CA ASP A 428 -1.30 1.90 -19.12
C ASP A 428 -0.78 1.32 -20.45
N GLY A 429 -1.64 0.64 -21.21
CA GLY A 429 -1.34 0.05 -22.52
C GLY A 429 -2.42 -0.95 -22.99
N ASP A 430 -2.28 -1.47 -24.20
CA ASP A 430 -3.22 -2.47 -24.76
C ASP A 430 -3.10 -3.83 -24.07
N ALA A 431 -1.88 -4.22 -23.66
CA ALA A 431 -1.61 -5.41 -22.86
C ALA A 431 -2.08 -5.25 -21.40
N ASP A 432 -2.36 -6.34 -20.70
CA ASP A 432 -2.63 -6.33 -19.25
C ASP A 432 -1.32 -6.41 -18.46
N GLU A 433 -0.46 -5.40 -18.60
CA GLU A 433 0.78 -5.33 -17.82
C GLU A 433 0.51 -4.85 -16.39
N TRP A 434 1.10 -5.55 -15.41
CA TRP A 434 1.01 -5.22 -13.99
C TRP A 434 2.40 -5.19 -13.36
N ARG A 435 2.60 -4.25 -12.44
CA ARG A 435 3.74 -4.21 -11.52
C ARG A 435 3.23 -4.46 -10.11
N LEU A 436 3.87 -5.37 -9.39
CA LEU A 436 3.60 -5.65 -7.98
C LEU A 436 4.86 -5.27 -7.19
N TYR A 437 4.73 -4.24 -6.36
CA TYR A 437 5.73 -3.85 -5.37
C TYR A 437 5.45 -4.60 -4.07
N TYR A 438 6.49 -4.96 -3.32
CA TYR A 438 6.34 -5.76 -2.10
C TYR A 438 7.48 -5.48 -1.11
N SER A 439 7.22 -5.67 0.18
CA SER A 439 8.28 -5.79 1.18
C SER A 439 8.88 -7.20 1.10
N GLY A 440 10.19 -7.29 0.97
CA GLY A 440 10.95 -8.54 1.10
C GLY A 440 11.82 -8.53 2.36
N MET A 441 12.02 -9.71 2.95
CA MET A 441 12.87 -9.92 4.12
C MET A 441 13.97 -10.93 3.78
N GLY A 442 15.21 -10.58 4.13
CA GLY A 442 16.40 -11.41 3.93
C GLY A 442 17.02 -11.89 5.24
N GLU A 443 18.21 -12.50 5.13
CA GLU A 443 19.01 -12.91 6.29
C GLU A 443 19.24 -11.78 7.30
N GLY A 444 19.26 -12.13 8.59
CA GLY A 444 19.43 -11.17 9.68
C GLY A 444 18.28 -10.17 9.84
N GLY A 445 17.15 -10.37 9.16
CA GLY A 445 16.01 -9.46 9.23
C GLY A 445 16.14 -8.20 8.37
N ARG A 446 17.12 -8.14 7.44
CA ARG A 446 17.23 -7.01 6.50
C ARG A 446 15.97 -6.93 5.64
N THR A 447 15.32 -5.77 5.63
CA THR A 447 14.17 -5.50 4.74
C THR A 447 14.58 -4.74 3.49
N GLY A 448 13.73 -4.83 2.46
CA GLY A 448 13.82 -4.03 1.25
C GLY A 448 12.46 -3.97 0.54
N ILE A 449 12.31 -3.04 -0.40
CA ILE A 449 11.14 -2.99 -1.29
C ILE A 449 11.56 -3.50 -2.67
N GLY A 450 10.88 -4.56 -3.08
CA GLY A 450 11.07 -5.24 -4.36
C GLY A 450 9.98 -4.91 -5.38
N MET A 451 10.21 -5.30 -6.63
CA MET A 451 9.25 -5.25 -7.72
C MET A 451 9.26 -6.54 -8.54
N VAL A 452 8.07 -7.07 -8.82
CA VAL A 452 7.83 -8.13 -9.80
C VAL A 452 6.88 -7.64 -10.90
N VAL A 453 6.98 -8.23 -12.10
CA VAL A 453 6.20 -7.84 -13.29
C VAL A 453 5.46 -9.03 -13.88
N SER A 454 4.23 -8.81 -14.35
CA SER A 454 3.35 -9.85 -14.92
C SER A 454 3.97 -10.52 -16.15
N GLU A 455 3.77 -11.84 -16.29
CA GLU A 455 4.23 -12.60 -17.46
C GLU A 455 3.13 -12.72 -18.52
N GLY A 456 3.42 -12.36 -19.77
CA GLY A 456 2.45 -12.44 -20.88
C GLY A 456 1.20 -11.56 -20.76
N GLY A 457 1.10 -10.75 -19.71
CA GLY A 457 -0.13 -10.03 -19.33
C GLY A 457 -1.05 -10.82 -18.39
N ASP A 458 -0.63 -11.99 -17.91
CA ASP A 458 -1.35 -12.72 -16.87
C ASP A 458 -1.01 -12.15 -15.49
N ILE A 459 -2.05 -11.78 -14.75
CA ILE A 459 -1.99 -11.29 -13.36
C ILE A 459 -1.73 -12.41 -12.34
N ARG A 460 -1.70 -13.67 -12.78
CA ARG A 460 -1.42 -14.87 -11.97
C ARG A 460 0.05 -15.30 -11.98
N SER A 461 0.83 -14.90 -12.99
CA SER A 461 2.27 -15.18 -13.06
C SER A 461 3.09 -13.89 -12.99
N PHE A 462 4.04 -13.83 -12.06
CA PHE A 462 4.93 -12.70 -11.85
C PHE A 462 6.40 -13.14 -11.83
N ARG A 463 7.27 -12.35 -12.47
CA ARG A 463 8.73 -12.52 -12.39
C ARG A 463 9.40 -11.34 -11.71
N ARG A 464 10.36 -11.63 -10.83
CA ARG A 464 11.22 -10.62 -10.17
C ARG A 464 11.96 -9.77 -11.20
N TRP A 465 11.95 -8.45 -11.02
CA TRP A 465 12.58 -7.49 -11.92
C TRP A 465 14.09 -7.71 -12.08
N SER A 466 14.63 -7.31 -13.23
CA SER A 466 16.07 -7.32 -13.50
C SER A 466 16.40 -6.42 -14.69
N ASP A 467 17.46 -5.62 -14.63
CA ASP A 467 17.67 -4.50 -15.57
C ASP A 467 17.94 -4.92 -17.02
N TRP A 468 18.34 -6.17 -17.28
CA TRP A 468 18.44 -6.69 -18.65
C TRP A 468 17.06 -6.77 -19.35
N ILE A 469 15.96 -6.84 -18.59
CA ILE A 469 14.58 -6.77 -19.12
C ILE A 469 14.31 -5.36 -19.68
N PHE A 470 14.79 -4.31 -19.03
CA PHE A 470 14.72 -2.93 -19.52
C PHE A 470 15.53 -2.74 -20.80
N LEU A 471 16.73 -3.33 -20.86
CA LEU A 471 17.58 -3.31 -22.06
C LEU A 471 16.95 -4.04 -23.25
N LEU A 472 16.20 -5.13 -23.05
CA LEU A 472 15.39 -5.75 -24.12
C LEU A 472 14.22 -4.85 -24.52
N SER A 473 13.44 -4.35 -23.55
CA SER A 473 12.24 -3.53 -23.82
C SER A 473 12.58 -2.26 -24.62
N ASN A 474 13.64 -1.54 -24.22
CA ASN A 474 14.10 -0.36 -24.95
C ASN A 474 14.69 -0.72 -26.32
N LYS A 475 15.40 -1.86 -26.48
CA LYS A 475 15.83 -2.31 -27.81
C LYS A 475 14.66 -2.60 -28.75
N LEU A 476 13.57 -3.18 -28.27
CA LEU A 476 12.36 -3.37 -29.08
C LEU A 476 11.65 -2.04 -29.38
N ARG A 477 11.55 -1.12 -28.41
CA ARG A 477 10.96 0.22 -28.64
C ARG A 477 11.76 1.03 -29.66
N ILE A 478 13.10 1.00 -29.61
CA ILE A 478 13.97 1.70 -30.57
C ILE A 478 13.85 1.12 -32.01
N LEU A 479 13.43 -0.14 -32.16
CA LEU A 479 13.17 -0.76 -33.47
C LEU A 479 11.82 -0.37 -34.10
N HIS A 480 10.95 0.36 -33.39
CA HIS A 480 9.74 1.00 -33.91
C HIS A 480 9.71 2.47 -33.47
N PRO A 481 10.23 3.41 -34.28
CA PRO A 481 9.53 3.72 -35.53
C PRO A 481 10.43 4.10 -36.73
N LEU A 482 10.40 3.29 -37.79
CA LEU A 482 10.83 3.72 -39.14
C LEU A 482 9.72 3.46 -40.15
N HIS A 483 9.60 4.37 -41.12
CA HIS A 483 8.41 4.52 -41.96
C HIS A 483 8.14 3.33 -42.89
N GLY A 484 6.85 3.04 -43.09
CA GLY A 484 6.41 1.83 -43.79
C GLY A 484 6.70 1.84 -45.30
N LYS A 485 7.54 0.91 -45.76
CA LYS A 485 7.55 0.46 -47.17
C LYS A 485 8.02 -0.99 -47.43
N THR A 486 7.93 -1.88 -46.42
CA THR A 486 8.41 -3.29 -46.55
C THR A 486 7.41 -4.36 -46.06
N VAL A 487 6.10 -4.09 -46.12
CA VAL A 487 5.05 -5.08 -45.80
C VAL A 487 4.91 -6.12 -46.92
N LYS A 488 5.92 -7.00 -47.05
CA LYS A 488 5.84 -8.23 -47.86
C LYS A 488 6.86 -9.33 -47.52
N LYS A 489 7.74 -9.14 -46.52
CA LYS A 489 8.76 -10.15 -46.11
C LYS A 489 8.64 -10.68 -44.67
N LEU A 490 7.56 -10.32 -43.96
CA LEU A 490 7.29 -10.64 -42.56
C LEU A 490 6.07 -11.58 -42.37
N LYS A 491 5.93 -12.58 -43.24
CA LYS A 491 5.00 -13.72 -43.10
C LYS A 491 5.72 -15.08 -43.18
N ALA A 492 7.00 -15.10 -42.77
CA ALA A 492 7.88 -16.27 -42.88
C ALA A 492 8.69 -16.53 -41.60
N LEU A 493 8.33 -15.91 -40.47
CA LEU A 493 9.06 -16.00 -39.19
C LEU A 493 8.22 -16.53 -38.01
N ASP A 494 6.90 -16.69 -38.17
CA ASP A 494 6.03 -17.29 -37.15
C ASP A 494 6.26 -18.81 -36.94
N THR A 495 7.11 -19.44 -37.76
CA THR A 495 7.28 -20.90 -37.85
C THR A 495 8.59 -21.42 -37.26
N LEU A 496 9.34 -20.63 -36.48
CA LEU A 496 10.64 -21.02 -35.92
C LEU A 496 10.67 -21.09 -34.37
N LYS A 497 9.92 -22.05 -33.80
CA LYS A 497 10.25 -22.58 -32.47
C LYS A 497 11.54 -23.40 -32.56
N ILE A 498 12.68 -22.85 -32.14
CA ILE A 498 13.94 -23.61 -32.01
C ILE A 498 14.32 -23.78 -30.54
N SER A 499 14.83 -24.98 -30.23
CA SER A 499 15.22 -25.40 -28.89
C SER A 499 16.46 -24.66 -28.38
N LYS A 500 16.49 -24.39 -27.07
CA LYS A 500 17.62 -23.78 -26.35
C LYS A 500 18.98 -24.43 -26.66
N ARG A 501 19.01 -25.76 -26.86
CA ARG A 501 20.22 -26.54 -27.13
C ARG A 501 20.95 -26.17 -28.43
N GLU A 502 20.23 -25.67 -29.44
CA GLU A 502 20.86 -25.35 -30.73
C GLU A 502 21.79 -24.12 -30.64
N VAL A 503 21.46 -23.19 -29.76
CA VAL A 503 22.25 -21.96 -29.50
C VAL A 503 23.49 -22.28 -28.67
N GLU A 504 23.36 -23.19 -27.69
CA GLU A 504 24.46 -23.62 -26.80
C GLU A 504 25.58 -24.32 -27.62
N ASN A 505 25.24 -25.19 -28.59
CA ASN A 505 26.22 -25.83 -29.49
C ASN A 505 26.98 -24.84 -30.41
N GLN A 506 26.31 -23.79 -30.91
CA GLN A 506 26.94 -22.81 -31.81
C GLN A 506 28.00 -21.93 -31.09
N LEU A 507 27.82 -21.71 -29.79
CA LEU A 507 28.76 -20.95 -28.96
C LEU A 507 30.08 -21.71 -28.73
N GLU A 508 30.05 -23.03 -28.48
CA GLU A 508 31.28 -23.84 -28.33
C GLU A 508 32.12 -23.88 -29.61
N ILE A 509 31.48 -24.08 -30.77
CA ILE A 509 32.17 -24.12 -32.08
C ILE A 509 32.89 -22.78 -32.33
N THR A 510 32.21 -21.66 -32.04
CA THR A 510 32.76 -20.31 -32.24
C THR A 510 33.98 -20.04 -31.35
N GLN A 511 34.00 -20.54 -30.11
CA GLN A 511 35.17 -20.42 -29.22
C GLN A 511 36.36 -21.25 -29.70
N MET A 512 36.15 -22.47 -30.21
CA MET A 512 37.24 -23.29 -30.76
C MET A 512 37.93 -22.66 -31.97
N GLU A 513 37.19 -21.96 -32.84
CA GLU A 513 37.79 -21.31 -34.02
C GLU A 513 38.61 -20.06 -33.67
N SER A 514 38.19 -19.29 -32.67
CA SER A 514 38.99 -18.15 -32.19
C SER A 514 40.29 -18.58 -31.52
N GLY A 515 40.28 -19.68 -30.74
CA GLY A 515 41.50 -20.24 -30.15
C GLY A 515 42.56 -20.64 -31.20
N ARG A 516 42.13 -21.10 -32.39
CA ARG A 516 43.03 -21.53 -33.48
C ARG A 516 43.61 -20.38 -34.32
N ARG A 517 43.21 -19.12 -34.10
CA ARG A 517 43.80 -17.94 -34.77
C ARG A 517 44.84 -17.18 -33.93
N LEU A 518 45.15 -17.66 -32.72
CA LEU A 518 46.15 -17.07 -31.81
C LEU A 518 47.45 -17.89 -31.68
N LEU A 519 47.61 -18.95 -32.49
CA LEU A 519 48.76 -19.86 -32.49
C LEU A 519 49.23 -20.20 -33.92
N ARG A 520 49.32 -19.18 -34.79
CA ARG A 520 49.97 -19.20 -36.11
C ARG A 520 50.59 -17.85 -36.42
#